data_AF-A0AAN8P9Y9-F1
#
_entry.id   AF-A0AAN8P9Y9-F1
#
_cell.length_a   1.000
_cell.length_b   1.000
_cell.length_c   1.000
_cell.angle_alpha   90.00
_cell.angle_beta   90.00
_cell.angle_gamma   90.00
#
_symmetry.space_group_name_H-M   'P 1'
#
loop_
_entity.id
_entity.type
_entity.pdbx_description
1 polymer ?
#
loop_
_entity_poly.entity_id
_entity_poly.type
_entity_poly.pdbx_seq_one_letter_code
_entity_poly.pdbx_strand_id
1 'polypeptide(L)'
;MKKKIFYAQNTHVYPGIISRNNAVIEYEKYVHRTFFPYVIHPYSYFRICWEKTETVLIPVRLCIMSLLWAAMPHGSPSFQFSLLVCHGISFVDVILNFFTGYIDSKTEVAVLQPRHIIRKYLKTHFLCDILSCIPFEFIFVVGTSSNRLNYGLPEVIIDILNHCIYLRYFCFIRYYHRLAKIMLWNIFFVGIICVIFAIGIILFVANDIYCILGILNASNSPNNTEFKPQMAHDLVVMSTNLYVYFNDIIDLILDCLYYESTSINPYIRSVVLISIFFCNIVFVTYFIKYVMVKLVPKERFLDLESRVLTFVRMKHLSRTLEYKSLLYFQVLLENKAYTEDELFNYIPDTFKADIFFQLCLPLLKHFYAFEDLPTFVLRRLAECMTYQLHLPNEVVMRKDDPVLSMYFVHRGTVALYSSKHVELYHFEGGSCFNGRNLILDDNSTGYYAISIEVAEVYKLNRTDFVEIMRSYPSLLKSVELKVIHEKTGGNYIF
;
A
#
# COMPACT_ATOMS: atom_id res chain seq x y z
N MET A 1 -1.16 30.10 20.17
CA MET A 1 -1.73 29.44 18.96
C MET A 1 -0.68 28.92 17.94
N LYS A 2 0.64 29.23 18.06
CA LYS A 2 1.62 29.04 16.95
C LYS A 2 2.51 27.77 16.93
N LYS A 3 2.38 26.80 17.85
CA LYS A 3 3.22 25.58 17.85
C LYS A 3 2.54 24.29 17.37
N LYS A 4 1.32 24.34 16.82
CA LYS A 4 0.53 23.14 16.43
C LYS A 4 1.19 22.24 15.36
N ILE A 5 2.20 22.73 14.64
CA ILE A 5 2.81 22.05 13.49
C ILE A 5 3.88 21.04 13.92
N PHE A 6 4.53 21.24 15.08
CA PHE A 6 5.61 20.38 15.60
C PHE A 6 5.13 19.26 16.55
N TYR A 7 3.84 19.26 16.89
CA TYR A 7 3.21 18.25 17.74
C TYR A 7 2.60 17.11 16.93
N ALA A 8 2.40 15.96 17.56
CA ALA A 8 1.61 14.86 16.99
C ALA A 8 0.23 15.36 16.54
N GLN A 9 -0.22 14.99 15.34
CA GLN A 9 -1.55 15.33 14.85
C GLN A 9 -2.39 14.06 14.61
N ASN A 10 -3.69 14.15 14.90
CA ASN A 10 -4.64 13.04 14.75
C ASN A 10 -5.04 12.77 13.29
N THR A 11 -4.60 13.58 12.33
CA THR A 11 -5.01 13.47 10.91
C THR A 11 -4.05 12.64 10.07
N HIS A 12 -2.78 12.50 10.49
CA HIS A 12 -1.78 11.66 9.83
C HIS A 12 -1.59 10.39 10.66
N VAL A 13 -2.62 9.55 10.58
CA VAL A 13 -2.85 8.42 11.49
C VAL A 13 -2.00 7.22 11.09
N TYR A 14 -1.04 6.88 11.95
CA TYR A 14 -0.25 5.66 11.88
C TYR A 14 -1.00 4.50 12.59
N PRO A 15 -0.88 3.23 12.15
CA PRO A 15 -1.55 2.08 12.78
C PRO A 15 -1.26 1.89 14.28
N GLY A 16 -0.05 2.19 14.75
CA GLY A 16 0.31 2.15 16.18
C GLY A 16 -0.16 3.36 17.00
N ILE A 17 -0.70 4.41 16.36
CA ILE A 17 -1.45 5.49 17.05
C ILE A 17 -2.94 5.12 17.12
N ILE A 18 -3.46 4.29 16.18
CA ILE A 18 -4.84 3.76 16.20
C ILE A 18 -5.09 2.92 17.46
N SER A 19 -4.07 2.25 18.00
CA SER A 19 -4.18 1.49 19.26
C SER A 19 -4.23 2.38 20.51
N ARG A 20 -3.98 3.69 20.39
CA ARG A 20 -3.92 4.62 21.53
C ARG A 20 -5.20 5.44 21.62
N ASN A 21 -5.86 5.34 22.77
CA ASN A 21 -7.02 6.15 23.12
C ASN A 21 -6.69 7.66 22.94
N ASN A 22 -7.64 8.46 22.46
CA ASN A 22 -7.45 9.91 22.23
C ASN A 22 -6.88 10.64 23.47
N ALA A 23 -7.22 10.16 24.68
CA ALA A 23 -6.67 10.65 25.94
C ALA A 23 -5.13 10.46 26.05
N VAL A 24 -4.60 9.35 25.56
CA VAL A 24 -3.15 9.06 25.57
C VAL A 24 -2.42 10.02 24.62
N ILE A 25 -3.01 10.32 23.46
CA ILE A 25 -2.44 11.26 22.50
C ILE A 25 -2.46 12.68 23.07
N GLU A 26 -3.56 13.09 23.72
CA GLU A 26 -3.63 14.40 24.38
C GLU A 26 -2.65 14.50 25.56
N TYR A 27 -2.47 13.42 26.33
CA TYR A 27 -1.43 13.34 27.35
C TYR A 27 -0.02 13.45 26.76
N GLU A 28 0.26 12.75 25.66
CA GLU A 28 1.55 12.81 24.96
C GLU A 28 1.81 14.23 24.40
N LYS A 29 0.78 14.90 23.85
CA LYS A 29 0.85 16.32 23.46
C LYS A 29 1.09 17.23 24.66
N TYR A 30 0.47 16.97 25.81
CA TYR A 30 0.68 17.74 27.04
C TYR A 30 2.12 17.59 27.54
N VAL A 31 2.62 16.36 27.68
CA VAL A 31 4.00 16.07 28.10
C VAL A 31 5.00 16.73 27.15
N HIS A 32 4.76 16.63 25.83
CA HIS A 32 5.62 17.27 24.83
C HIS A 32 5.64 18.80 24.97
N ARG A 33 4.48 19.43 25.16
CA ARG A 33 4.37 20.89 25.34
C ARG A 33 5.07 21.38 26.60
N THR A 34 4.94 20.64 27.69
CA THR A 34 5.43 21.04 29.02
C THR A 34 6.92 20.78 29.17
N PHE A 35 7.40 19.60 28.77
CA PHE A 35 8.77 19.16 29.05
C PHE A 35 9.73 19.26 27.87
N PHE A 36 9.24 19.20 26.62
CA PHE A 36 10.10 19.13 25.43
C PHE A 36 9.69 20.13 24.31
N PRO A 37 9.53 21.43 24.60
CA PRO A 37 8.92 22.40 23.67
C PRO A 37 9.77 22.74 22.43
N TYR A 38 11.01 22.28 22.37
CA TYR A 38 11.97 22.48 21.26
C TYR A 38 12.20 21.22 20.42
N VAL A 39 11.66 20.08 20.85
CA VAL A 39 11.80 18.80 20.14
C VAL A 39 10.69 18.68 19.11
N ILE A 40 11.00 18.18 17.93
CA ILE A 40 10.03 17.89 16.87
C ILE A 40 9.50 16.48 17.11
N HIS A 41 8.17 16.35 17.20
CA HIS A 41 7.57 15.04 17.30
C HIS A 41 7.77 14.28 15.98
N PRO A 42 8.15 12.98 16.00
CA PRO A 42 8.32 12.20 14.78
C PRO A 42 7.09 12.27 13.90
N TYR A 43 5.90 12.11 14.47
CA TYR A 43 4.61 12.17 13.75
C TYR A 43 4.01 13.57 13.67
N SER A 44 4.84 14.61 13.72
CA SER A 44 4.36 15.97 13.49
C SER A 44 4.08 16.23 12.01
N TYR A 45 3.13 17.12 11.72
CA TYR A 45 2.85 17.54 10.35
C TYR A 45 4.11 18.09 9.67
N PHE A 46 4.86 18.93 10.39
CA PHE A 46 6.13 19.48 9.90
C PHE A 46 7.09 18.37 9.49
N ARG A 47 7.32 17.38 10.36
CA ARG A 47 8.30 16.33 10.08
C ARG A 47 7.88 15.43 8.92
N ILE A 48 6.59 15.10 8.82
CA ILE A 48 6.08 14.29 7.70
C ILE A 48 6.19 15.06 6.39
N CYS A 49 5.85 16.35 6.38
CA CYS A 49 5.99 17.20 5.19
C CYS A 49 7.46 17.31 4.78
N TRP A 50 8.35 17.54 5.73
CA TRP A 50 9.80 17.58 5.51
C TRP A 50 10.35 16.26 4.94
N GLU A 51 9.94 15.12 5.49
CA GLU A 51 10.36 13.81 4.98
C GLU A 51 9.83 13.55 3.57
N LYS A 52 8.60 13.99 3.26
CA LYS A 52 8.06 13.92 1.89
C LYS A 52 8.86 14.79 0.92
N THR A 53 9.21 16.02 1.30
CA THR A 53 10.01 16.90 0.46
C THR A 53 11.42 16.33 0.25
N GLU A 54 12.08 15.84 1.31
CA GLU A 54 13.41 15.21 1.21
C GLU A 54 13.39 13.93 0.37
N THR A 55 12.32 13.13 0.45
CA THR A 55 12.18 11.92 -0.37
C THR A 55 12.16 12.23 -1.87
N VAL A 56 11.66 13.41 -2.27
CA VAL A 56 11.68 13.88 -3.67
C VAL A 56 12.99 14.59 -4.00
N LEU A 57 13.49 15.43 -3.10
CA LEU A 57 14.67 16.27 -3.34
C LEU A 57 15.98 15.48 -3.31
N ILE A 58 16.10 14.39 -2.53
CA ILE A 58 17.33 13.58 -2.50
C ILE A 58 17.62 12.96 -3.88
N PRO A 59 16.69 12.21 -4.54
CA PRO A 59 16.95 11.66 -5.86
C PRO A 59 17.31 12.72 -6.90
N VAL A 60 16.59 13.84 -6.91
CA VAL A 60 16.86 14.96 -7.82
C VAL A 60 18.28 15.50 -7.62
N ARG A 61 18.70 15.73 -6.38
CA ARG A 61 20.06 16.21 -6.07
C ARG A 61 21.14 15.21 -6.45
N LEU A 62 20.91 13.91 -6.22
CA LEU A 62 21.88 12.87 -6.58
C LEU A 62 22.08 12.78 -8.10
N CYS A 63 21.02 12.89 -8.91
CA CYS A 63 21.14 12.90 -10.36
C CYS A 63 21.74 14.22 -10.89
N ILE A 64 21.31 15.35 -10.34
CA ILE A 64 21.82 16.67 -10.75
C ILE A 64 23.32 16.78 -10.45
N MET A 65 23.82 16.18 -9.37
CA MET A 65 25.24 16.22 -9.01
C MET A 65 26.12 15.68 -10.14
N SER A 66 25.88 14.44 -10.59
CA SER A 66 26.68 13.77 -11.62
C SER A 66 26.61 14.52 -12.95
N LEU A 67 25.39 14.94 -13.35
CA LEU A 67 25.16 15.64 -14.60
C LEU A 67 25.83 17.03 -14.61
N LEU A 68 25.75 17.78 -13.51
CA LEU A 68 26.36 19.10 -13.43
C LEU A 68 27.89 19.01 -13.41
N TRP A 69 28.45 18.03 -12.70
CA TRP A 69 29.89 17.79 -12.70
C TRP A 69 30.39 17.45 -14.11
N ALA A 70 29.70 16.54 -14.81
CA ALA A 70 30.03 16.16 -16.18
C ALA A 70 29.89 17.32 -17.18
N ALA A 71 28.82 18.10 -17.06
CA ALA A 71 28.55 19.26 -17.91
C ALA A 71 29.62 20.37 -17.74
N MET A 72 30.03 20.63 -16.49
CA MET A 72 30.89 21.76 -16.10
C MET A 72 32.00 21.33 -15.12
N PRO A 73 33.03 20.58 -15.60
CA PRO A 73 34.00 19.92 -14.74
C PRO A 73 34.99 20.85 -14.01
N HIS A 74 34.95 22.16 -14.29
CA HIS A 74 35.84 23.14 -13.65
C HIS A 74 35.09 24.37 -13.14
N GLY A 75 34.36 24.18 -12.05
CA GLY A 75 34.15 25.21 -11.02
C GLY A 75 33.54 26.52 -11.52
N SER A 76 32.56 26.46 -12.43
CA SER A 76 31.79 27.67 -12.75
C SER A 76 31.13 28.19 -11.45
N PRO A 77 31.07 29.51 -11.24
CA PRO A 77 30.43 30.06 -10.04
C PRO A 77 28.97 29.59 -9.87
N SER A 78 28.26 29.39 -10.98
CA SER A 78 26.89 28.88 -11.00
C SER A 78 26.79 27.42 -10.52
N PHE A 79 27.77 26.58 -10.88
CA PHE A 79 27.87 25.21 -10.40
C PHE A 79 28.11 25.18 -8.88
N GLN A 80 29.11 25.93 -8.41
CA GLN A 80 29.47 26.01 -7.00
C GLN A 80 28.32 26.55 -6.13
N PHE A 81 27.58 27.55 -6.63
CA PHE A 81 26.40 28.07 -5.95
C PHE A 81 25.30 27.01 -5.83
N SER A 82 25.01 26.29 -6.91
CA SER A 82 24.00 25.23 -6.91
C SER A 82 24.35 24.11 -5.93
N LEU A 83 25.63 23.71 -5.90
CA LEU A 83 26.15 22.71 -4.97
C LEU A 83 26.02 23.17 -3.51
N LEU A 84 26.38 24.43 -3.23
CA LEU A 84 26.24 25.03 -1.90
C LEU A 84 24.79 25.00 -1.40
N VAL A 85 23.82 25.31 -2.26
CA VAL A 85 22.39 25.24 -1.93
C VAL A 85 21.99 23.80 -1.58
N CYS A 86 22.42 22.81 -2.36
CA CYS A 86 22.16 21.39 -2.10
C CYS A 86 22.73 20.93 -0.75
N HIS A 87 23.97 21.31 -0.43
CA HIS A 87 24.60 21.02 0.86
C HIS A 87 23.92 21.75 2.02
N GLY A 88 23.48 23.00 1.82
CA GLY A 88 22.74 23.77 2.81
C GLY A 88 21.43 23.09 3.22
N ILE A 89 20.64 22.60 2.26
CA ILE A 89 19.41 21.85 2.53
C ILE A 89 19.73 20.56 3.31
N SER A 90 20.75 19.82 2.88
CA SER A 90 21.23 18.62 3.59
C SER A 90 21.65 18.93 5.02
N PHE A 91 22.35 20.03 5.25
CA PHE A 91 22.79 20.44 6.58
C PHE A 91 21.61 20.79 7.50
N VAL A 92 20.60 21.48 6.98
CA VAL A 92 19.33 21.72 7.71
C VAL A 92 18.70 20.40 8.14
N ASP A 93 18.66 19.40 7.27
CA ASP A 93 18.13 18.08 7.62
C ASP A 93 18.91 17.41 8.77
N VAL A 94 20.25 17.49 8.77
CA VAL A 94 21.08 16.98 9.89
C VAL A 94 20.73 17.68 11.20
N ILE A 95 20.60 19.01 11.19
CA ILE A 95 20.17 19.78 12.36
C ILE A 95 18.80 19.31 12.84
N LEU A 96 17.84 19.17 11.92
CA LEU A 96 16.48 18.71 12.26
C LEU A 96 16.49 17.30 12.87
N ASN A 97 17.38 16.41 12.43
CA ASN A 97 17.51 15.06 12.98
C ASN A 97 17.98 15.07 14.45
N PHE A 98 18.81 16.04 14.88
CA PHE A 98 19.16 16.21 16.29
C PHE A 98 17.99 16.64 17.18
N PHE A 99 16.99 17.32 16.60
CA PHE A 99 15.80 17.78 17.32
C PHE A 99 14.58 16.88 17.12
N THR A 100 14.66 15.82 16.32
CA THR A 100 13.51 14.96 16.01
C THR A 100 13.50 13.74 16.93
N GLY A 101 12.38 13.53 17.63
CA GLY A 101 12.16 12.33 18.44
C GLY A 101 12.12 11.05 17.59
N TYR A 102 12.41 9.91 18.20
CA TYR A 102 12.33 8.61 17.53
C TYR A 102 11.30 7.71 18.20
N ILE A 103 10.80 6.73 17.46
CA ILE A 103 9.91 5.69 18.02
C ILE A 103 10.79 4.53 18.47
N ASP A 104 10.61 4.11 19.71
CA ASP A 104 11.28 2.90 20.20
C ASP A 104 10.65 1.66 19.58
N SER A 105 11.46 0.75 19.06
CA SER A 105 10.98 -0.44 18.33
C SER A 105 10.34 -1.48 19.26
N LYS A 106 10.64 -1.43 20.56
CA LYS A 106 10.10 -2.38 21.55
C LYS A 106 8.80 -1.90 22.18
N THR A 107 8.76 -0.63 22.56
CA THR A 107 7.59 -0.04 23.25
C THR A 107 6.63 0.68 22.31
N GLU A 108 7.05 0.96 21.07
CA GLU A 108 6.34 1.80 20.09
C GLU A 108 6.01 3.22 20.60
N VAL A 109 6.64 3.66 21.70
CA VAL A 109 6.45 5.01 22.28
C VAL A 109 7.43 5.99 21.65
N ALA A 110 7.00 7.24 21.47
CA ALA A 110 7.86 8.32 21.02
C ALA A 110 8.79 8.76 22.16
N VAL A 111 10.10 8.63 21.95
CA VAL A 111 11.12 9.12 22.89
C VAL A 111 11.50 10.53 22.49
N LEU A 112 11.15 11.50 23.34
CA LEU A 112 11.36 12.93 23.11
C LEU A 112 12.53 13.53 23.91
N GLN A 113 13.19 12.74 24.77
CA GLN A 113 14.29 13.23 25.60
C GLN A 113 15.55 13.55 24.75
N PRO A 114 16.05 14.80 24.72
CA PRO A 114 17.14 15.21 23.82
C PRO A 114 18.42 14.39 23.96
N ARG A 115 18.81 14.04 25.20
CA ARG A 115 20.02 13.24 25.46
C ARG A 115 19.94 11.86 24.80
N HIS A 116 18.77 11.24 24.79
CA HIS A 116 18.55 9.94 24.15
C HIS A 116 18.53 10.06 22.63
N ILE A 117 17.90 11.11 22.10
CA ILE A 117 17.87 11.41 20.66
C ILE A 117 19.30 11.58 20.12
N ILE A 118 20.09 12.46 20.74
CA ILE A 118 21.48 12.74 20.33
C ILE A 118 22.34 11.47 20.37
N ARG A 119 22.30 10.72 21.48
CA ARG A 119 23.11 9.49 21.62
C ARG A 119 22.74 8.43 20.59
N LYS A 120 21.45 8.27 20.30
CA LYS A 120 21.00 7.30 19.30
C LYS A 120 21.43 7.75 17.90
N TYR A 121 21.21 9.02 17.56
CA TYR A 121 21.56 9.55 16.24
C TYR A 121 23.07 9.48 15.95
N LEU A 122 23.91 9.86 16.92
CA LEU A 122 25.38 9.78 16.82
C LEU A 122 25.88 8.35 16.59
N LYS A 123 25.21 7.34 17.15
CA LYS A 123 25.61 5.92 17.03
C LYS A 123 25.14 5.26 15.74
N THR A 124 24.09 5.76 15.09
CA THR A 124 23.44 5.03 13.98
C THR A 124 23.67 5.66 12.62
N HIS A 125 23.40 6.96 12.46
CA HIS A 125 23.27 7.57 11.12
C HIS A 125 24.10 8.83 10.94
N PHE A 126 24.54 9.47 12.03
CA PHE A 126 25.23 10.75 11.97
C PHE A 126 26.44 10.74 11.04
N LEU A 127 27.25 9.69 11.04
CA LEU A 127 28.47 9.62 10.21
C LEU A 127 28.15 9.71 8.71
N CYS A 128 27.19 8.92 8.22
CA CYS A 128 26.79 8.97 6.81
C CYS A 128 26.14 10.32 6.46
N ASP A 129 25.30 10.83 7.36
CA ASP A 129 24.58 12.08 7.14
C ASP A 129 25.55 13.28 7.10
N ILE A 130 26.53 13.37 8.01
CA ILE A 130 27.49 14.48 8.04
C ILE A 130 28.46 14.42 6.86
N LEU A 131 29.01 13.25 6.53
CA LEU A 131 29.92 13.09 5.39
C LEU A 131 29.24 13.49 4.08
N SER A 132 27.95 13.21 3.95
CA SER A 132 27.15 13.60 2.78
C SER A 132 26.80 15.10 2.70
N CYS A 133 27.03 15.87 3.77
CA CYS A 133 26.76 17.31 3.81
C CYS A 133 27.98 18.18 3.55
N ILE A 134 29.19 17.66 3.76
CA ILE A 134 30.40 18.46 3.75
C ILE A 134 30.70 18.88 2.30
N PRO A 135 30.81 20.19 2.02
CA PRO A 135 31.14 20.66 0.68
C PRO A 135 32.68 20.69 0.54
N PHE A 136 33.28 19.53 0.22
CA PHE A 136 34.74 19.34 0.26
C PHE A 136 35.52 20.29 -0.67
N GLU A 137 34.91 20.73 -1.78
CA GLU A 137 35.48 21.72 -2.71
C GLU A 137 35.92 23.02 -2.01
N PHE A 138 35.17 23.50 -1.02
CA PHE A 138 35.46 24.79 -0.38
C PHE A 138 36.56 24.71 0.69
N ILE A 139 36.85 23.52 1.21
CA ILE A 139 37.82 23.34 2.29
C ILE A 139 39.25 23.61 1.80
N PHE A 140 39.55 23.24 0.54
CA PHE A 140 40.91 23.34 -0.01
C PHE A 140 41.15 24.55 -0.93
N VAL A 141 40.10 25.17 -1.48
CA VAL A 141 40.22 26.45 -2.22
C VAL A 141 40.80 27.56 -1.35
N VAL A 142 40.58 27.50 -0.04
CA VAL A 142 41.15 28.44 0.95
C VAL A 142 42.64 28.15 1.24
N GLY A 143 43.16 26.97 0.89
CA GLY A 143 44.51 26.52 1.25
C GLY A 143 45.56 26.58 0.13
N THR A 144 45.18 26.48 -1.16
CA THR A 144 46.15 26.39 -2.27
C THR A 144 45.79 27.32 -3.42
N SER A 145 46.16 28.59 -3.30
CA SER A 145 46.04 29.60 -4.35
C SER A 145 47.23 29.58 -5.30
N SER A 146 47.52 28.48 -6.01
CA SER A 146 48.53 28.54 -7.09
C SER A 146 48.53 27.30 -8.00
N ASN A 147 48.29 27.56 -9.29
CA ASN A 147 48.58 26.73 -10.48
C ASN A 147 47.63 25.56 -10.80
N ARG A 148 46.49 25.89 -11.43
CA ARG A 148 45.55 24.97 -12.13
C ARG A 148 46.12 24.27 -13.38
N LEU A 149 47.43 24.21 -13.55
CA LEU A 149 48.07 23.64 -14.74
C LEU A 149 48.41 22.15 -14.59
N ASN A 150 48.39 21.60 -13.37
CA ASN A 150 48.68 20.19 -13.11
C ASN A 150 47.53 19.57 -12.31
N TYR A 151 46.58 18.93 -13.01
CA TYR A 151 45.54 18.12 -12.37
C TYR A 151 46.21 16.94 -11.65
N GLY A 152 46.31 17.03 -10.33
CA GLY A 152 47.10 16.14 -9.49
C GLY A 152 46.27 15.34 -8.49
N LEU A 153 46.95 14.48 -7.71
CA LEU A 153 46.33 13.64 -6.68
C LEU A 153 45.41 14.40 -5.69
N PRO A 154 45.74 15.63 -5.22
CA PRO A 154 44.86 16.37 -4.32
C PRO A 154 43.50 16.72 -4.93
N GLU A 155 43.45 17.06 -6.22
CA GLU A 155 42.20 17.41 -6.93
C GLU A 155 41.33 16.16 -7.14
N VAL A 156 41.95 15.04 -7.50
CA VAL A 156 41.27 13.73 -7.58
C VAL A 156 40.66 13.33 -6.23
N ILE A 157 41.37 13.54 -5.12
CA ILE A 157 40.86 13.22 -3.79
C ILE A 157 39.63 14.10 -3.45
N ILE A 158 39.65 15.38 -3.79
CA ILE A 158 38.51 16.29 -3.58
C ILE A 158 37.31 15.82 -4.39
N ASP A 159 37.51 15.51 -5.67
CA ASP A 159 36.44 15.03 -6.53
C ASP A 159 35.84 13.73 -5.98
N ILE A 160 36.66 12.76 -5.57
CA ILE A 160 36.18 11.54 -4.91
C ILE A 160 35.41 11.86 -3.62
N LEU A 161 35.87 12.80 -2.81
CA LEU A 161 35.18 13.19 -1.57
C LEU A 161 33.82 13.85 -1.85
N ASN A 162 33.65 14.59 -2.95
CA ASN A 162 32.36 15.16 -3.35
C ASN A 162 31.30 14.07 -3.62
N HIS A 163 31.71 12.86 -3.97
CA HIS A 163 30.82 11.71 -4.14
C HIS A 163 30.29 11.16 -2.80
N CYS A 164 30.77 11.66 -1.65
CA CYS A 164 30.14 11.36 -0.36
C CYS A 164 28.68 11.81 -0.30
N ILE A 165 28.24 12.72 -1.19
CA ILE A 165 26.82 13.11 -1.30
C ILE A 165 25.91 11.90 -1.57
N TYR A 166 26.38 10.88 -2.31
CA TYR A 166 25.61 9.65 -2.57
C TYR A 166 25.27 8.86 -1.30
N LEU A 167 25.98 9.08 -0.19
CA LEU A 167 25.59 8.52 1.12
C LEU A 167 24.20 9.01 1.59
N ARG A 168 23.67 10.10 1.01
CA ARG A 168 22.27 10.54 1.21
C ARG A 168 21.25 9.49 0.77
N TYR A 169 21.64 8.53 -0.06
CA TYR A 169 20.78 7.39 -0.37
C TYR A 169 20.32 6.62 0.88
N PHE A 170 21.18 6.47 1.90
CA PHE A 170 20.76 5.87 3.17
C PHE A 170 19.70 6.69 3.88
N CYS A 171 19.74 8.03 3.74
CA CYS A 171 18.69 8.91 4.25
C CYS A 171 17.38 8.72 3.48
N PHE A 172 17.45 8.62 2.15
CA PHE A 172 16.30 8.32 1.29
C PHE A 172 15.62 7.01 1.68
N ILE A 173 16.37 5.90 1.84
CA ILE A 173 15.79 4.61 2.24
C ILE A 173 15.02 4.73 3.55
N ARG A 174 15.59 5.42 4.56
CA ARG A 174 14.95 5.61 5.86
C ARG A 174 13.63 6.37 5.74
N TYR A 175 13.61 7.49 5.00
CA TYR A 175 12.41 8.30 4.84
C TYR A 175 11.36 7.62 3.98
N TYR A 176 11.77 7.00 2.88
CA TYR A 176 10.87 6.29 1.97
C TYR A 176 10.21 5.08 2.65
N HIS A 177 10.97 4.26 3.37
CA HIS A 177 10.41 3.14 4.14
C HIS A 177 9.48 3.62 5.27
N ARG A 178 9.85 4.72 5.93
CA ARG A 178 9.00 5.32 6.97
C ARG A 178 7.68 5.85 6.41
N LEU A 179 7.72 6.56 5.28
CA LEU A 179 6.52 7.06 4.59
C LEU A 179 5.66 5.91 4.08
N ALA A 180 6.27 4.86 3.53
CA ALA A 180 5.56 3.65 3.13
C ALA A 180 4.78 3.03 4.29
N LYS A 181 5.38 2.97 5.49
CA LYS A 181 4.71 2.47 6.70
C LYS A 181 3.56 3.37 7.15
N ILE A 182 3.71 4.69 7.02
CA ILE A 182 2.67 5.67 7.39
C ILE A 182 1.49 5.63 6.40
N MET A 183 1.78 5.52 5.11
CA MET A 183 0.77 5.53 4.03
C MET A 183 0.25 4.14 3.67
N LEU A 184 0.64 3.11 4.44
CA LEU A 184 0.26 1.70 4.24
C LEU A 184 0.59 1.15 2.83
N TRP A 185 1.72 1.59 2.27
CA TRP A 185 2.20 1.06 1.00
C TRP A 185 2.74 -0.36 1.14
N ASN A 186 2.71 -1.11 0.03
CA ASN A 186 3.29 -2.44 -0.01
C ASN A 186 4.82 -2.35 0.16
N ILE A 187 5.32 -2.85 1.29
CA ILE A 187 6.73 -2.76 1.68
C ILE A 187 7.65 -3.46 0.67
N PHE A 188 7.20 -4.55 0.03
CA PHE A 188 7.99 -5.25 -0.98
C PHE A 188 8.15 -4.42 -2.26
N PHE A 189 7.08 -3.73 -2.68
CA PHE A 189 7.14 -2.83 -3.83
C PHE A 189 8.06 -1.64 -3.58
N VAL A 190 8.01 -1.10 -2.36
CA VAL A 190 8.93 -0.05 -1.88
C VAL A 190 10.39 -0.53 -1.92
N GLY A 191 10.64 -1.77 -1.50
CA GLY A 191 11.96 -2.41 -1.60
C GLY A 191 12.49 -2.49 -3.03
N ILE A 192 11.64 -2.88 -3.99
CA ILE A 192 11.99 -2.93 -5.43
C ILE A 192 12.47 -1.57 -5.93
N ILE A 193 11.71 -0.50 -5.63
CA ILE A 193 12.06 0.87 -6.04
C ILE A 193 13.41 1.30 -5.45
N CYS A 194 13.65 1.02 -4.17
CA CYS A 194 14.94 1.30 -3.55
C CYS A 194 16.10 0.58 -4.27
N VAL A 195 15.94 -0.71 -4.57
CA VAL A 195 17.02 -1.47 -5.24
C VAL A 195 17.29 -0.95 -6.65
N ILE A 196 16.25 -0.63 -7.43
CA ILE A 196 16.42 -0.02 -8.76
C ILE A 196 17.19 1.31 -8.63
N PHE A 197 16.83 2.15 -7.66
CA PHE A 197 17.51 3.41 -7.44
C PHE A 197 18.97 3.22 -6.97
N ALA A 198 19.25 2.20 -6.15
CA ALA A 198 20.63 1.84 -5.76
C ALA A 198 21.48 1.44 -6.97
N ILE A 199 20.93 0.65 -7.90
CA ILE A 199 21.63 0.27 -9.14
C ILE A 199 21.96 1.52 -9.96
N GLY A 200 21.01 2.45 -10.10
CA GLY A 200 21.26 3.73 -10.77
C GLY A 200 22.39 4.53 -10.11
N ILE A 201 22.41 4.62 -8.78
CA ILE A 201 23.50 5.31 -8.05
C ILE A 201 24.85 4.63 -8.26
N ILE A 202 24.91 3.30 -8.23
CA ILE A 202 26.15 2.55 -8.47
C ILE A 202 26.70 2.86 -9.87
N LEU A 203 25.83 2.92 -10.89
CA LEU A 203 26.21 3.27 -12.25
C LEU A 203 26.71 4.71 -12.36
N PHE A 204 26.01 5.68 -11.75
CA PHE A 204 26.46 7.08 -11.72
C PHE A 204 27.83 7.23 -11.05
N VAL A 205 28.01 6.68 -9.85
CA VAL A 205 29.28 6.75 -9.11
C VAL A 205 30.42 6.10 -9.90
N ALA A 206 30.17 4.94 -10.52
CA ALA A 206 31.19 4.26 -11.30
C ALA A 206 31.60 5.05 -12.54
N ASN A 207 30.63 5.65 -13.23
CA ASN A 207 30.89 6.49 -14.38
C ASN A 207 31.65 7.75 -13.99
N ASP A 208 31.26 8.41 -12.90
CA ASP A 208 31.95 9.60 -12.41
C ASP A 208 33.41 9.28 -12.05
N ILE A 209 33.67 8.16 -11.35
CA ILE A 209 35.03 7.70 -11.03
C ILE A 209 35.83 7.40 -12.32
N TYR A 210 35.19 6.79 -13.32
CA TYR A 210 35.83 6.52 -14.62
C TYR A 210 36.25 7.83 -15.30
N CYS A 211 35.36 8.83 -15.37
CA CYS A 211 35.67 10.14 -15.92
C CYS A 211 36.80 10.84 -15.16
N ILE A 212 36.79 10.82 -13.81
CA ILE A 212 37.86 11.42 -12.97
C ILE A 212 39.23 10.79 -13.29
N LEU A 213 39.28 9.46 -13.41
CA LEU A 213 40.51 8.74 -13.73
C LEU A 213 40.96 9.00 -15.18
N GLY A 214 40.02 9.15 -16.11
CA GLY A 214 40.30 9.58 -17.48
C GLY A 214 41.00 10.94 -17.54
N ILE A 215 40.51 11.92 -16.77
CA ILE A 215 41.12 13.26 -16.66
C ILE A 215 42.56 13.17 -16.11
N LEU A 216 42.79 12.37 -15.07
CA LEU A 216 44.13 12.15 -14.49
C LEU A 216 45.10 11.49 -15.49
N ASN A 217 44.61 10.56 -16.31
CA ASN A 217 45.44 9.93 -17.34
C ASN A 217 45.76 10.91 -18.47
N ALA A 218 44.81 11.75 -18.87
CA ALA A 218 44.98 12.78 -19.89
C ALA A 218 45.95 13.90 -19.44
N SER A 219 45.98 14.23 -18.14
CA SER A 219 46.93 15.20 -17.58
C SER A 219 48.36 14.65 -17.54
N ASN A 220 48.54 13.35 -17.26
CA ASN A 220 49.84 12.68 -17.22
C ASN A 220 50.38 12.29 -18.62
N SER A 221 49.52 12.06 -19.61
CA SER A 221 49.89 11.73 -20.99
C SER A 221 49.04 12.52 -22.01
N PRO A 222 49.51 13.69 -22.49
CA PRO A 222 48.73 14.57 -23.34
C PRO A 222 48.42 14.00 -24.75
N ASN A 223 49.10 12.93 -25.17
CA ASN A 223 48.85 12.25 -26.44
C ASN A 223 47.72 11.21 -26.39
N ASN A 224 47.19 10.90 -25.20
CA ASN A 224 46.03 10.03 -25.07
C ASN A 224 44.75 10.78 -25.48
N THR A 225 43.91 10.13 -26.29
CA THR A 225 42.63 10.64 -26.80
C THR A 225 41.44 10.28 -25.92
N GLU A 226 41.66 9.57 -24.81
CA GLU A 226 40.61 9.28 -23.84
C GLU A 226 40.14 10.54 -23.13
N PHE A 227 38.82 10.58 -22.86
CA PHE A 227 38.02 11.66 -22.25
C PHE A 227 38.79 12.93 -21.85
N LYS A 228 38.78 13.95 -22.73
CA LYS A 228 39.24 15.31 -22.41
C LYS A 228 38.03 16.23 -22.29
N PRO A 229 37.48 16.43 -21.09
CA PRO A 229 36.39 17.37 -20.92
C PRO A 229 36.86 18.77 -21.30
N GLN A 230 36.11 19.43 -22.18
CA GLN A 230 36.42 20.80 -22.57
C GLN A 230 35.80 21.77 -21.57
N MET A 231 36.51 22.87 -21.29
CA MET A 231 35.98 23.97 -20.47
C MET A 231 34.69 24.50 -21.11
N ALA A 232 33.57 24.32 -20.42
CA ALA A 232 32.26 24.74 -20.90
C ALA A 232 32.15 26.28 -20.84
N HIS A 233 32.46 26.94 -21.95
CA HIS A 233 32.25 28.37 -22.12
C HIS A 233 30.88 28.70 -22.72
N ASP A 234 30.30 27.76 -23.49
CA ASP A 234 29.02 27.91 -24.19
C ASP A 234 28.13 26.66 -24.03
N LEU A 235 26.83 26.82 -24.27
CA LEU A 235 25.82 25.73 -24.23
C LEU A 235 26.17 24.53 -25.13
N VAL A 236 26.88 24.78 -26.24
CA VAL A 236 27.32 23.72 -27.16
C VAL A 236 28.32 22.80 -26.48
N VAL A 237 29.33 23.35 -25.80
CA VAL A 237 30.36 22.56 -25.10
C VAL A 237 29.76 21.77 -23.93
N MET A 238 28.80 22.38 -23.22
CA MET A 238 28.05 21.68 -22.18
C MET A 238 27.29 20.47 -22.73
N SER A 239 26.62 20.64 -23.87
CA SER A 239 25.88 19.56 -24.52
C SER A 239 26.79 18.44 -25.05
N THR A 240 27.98 18.78 -25.55
CA THR A 240 28.95 17.77 -25.99
C THR A 240 29.52 17.00 -24.81
N ASN A 241 29.83 17.66 -23.69
CA ASN A 241 30.32 16.98 -22.49
C ASN A 241 29.26 16.00 -21.93
N LEU A 242 28.00 16.43 -21.88
CA LEU A 242 26.88 15.56 -21.48
C LEU A 242 26.68 14.39 -22.45
N TYR A 243 26.80 14.63 -23.76
CA TYR A 243 26.70 13.57 -24.76
C TYR A 243 27.77 12.49 -24.56
N VAL A 244 29.03 12.90 -24.35
CA VAL A 244 30.13 11.96 -24.06
C VAL A 244 29.86 11.22 -22.76
N TYR A 245 29.48 11.92 -21.69
CA TYR A 245 29.16 11.32 -20.40
C TYR A 245 28.04 10.27 -20.49
N PHE A 246 26.98 10.53 -21.26
CA PHE A 246 25.91 9.56 -21.47
C PHE A 246 26.38 8.35 -22.30
N ASN A 247 27.23 8.56 -23.31
CA ASN A 247 27.82 7.44 -24.04
C ASN A 247 28.68 6.57 -23.12
N ASP A 248 29.49 7.16 -22.25
CA ASP A 248 30.30 6.42 -21.27
C ASP A 248 29.43 5.58 -20.32
N ILE A 249 28.27 6.11 -19.88
CA ILE A 249 27.29 5.33 -19.10
C ILE A 249 26.73 4.16 -19.91
N ILE A 250 26.37 4.39 -21.18
CA ILE A 250 25.82 3.35 -22.05
C ILE A 250 26.87 2.27 -22.30
N ASP A 251 28.13 2.65 -22.55
CA ASP A 251 29.25 1.74 -22.71
C ASP A 251 29.51 0.95 -21.42
N LEU A 252 29.44 1.58 -20.25
CA LEU A 252 29.53 0.90 -18.95
C LEU A 252 28.42 -0.14 -18.76
N ILE A 253 27.19 0.20 -19.14
CA ILE A 253 26.05 -0.73 -19.08
C ILE A 253 26.25 -1.88 -20.08
N LEU A 254 26.69 -1.56 -21.30
CA LEU A 254 26.92 -2.54 -22.35
C LEU A 254 28.05 -3.49 -21.96
N ASP A 255 29.13 -3.00 -21.37
CA ASP A 255 30.25 -3.79 -20.83
C ASP A 255 29.85 -4.70 -19.69
N CYS A 256 28.87 -4.28 -18.88
CA CYS A 256 28.30 -5.14 -17.85
C CYS A 256 27.47 -6.28 -18.43
N LEU A 257 26.94 -6.12 -19.66
CA LEU A 257 26.10 -7.10 -20.35
C LEU A 257 26.87 -7.97 -21.36
N TYR A 258 27.89 -7.39 -22.01
CA TYR A 258 28.67 -7.98 -23.09
C TYR A 258 30.16 -7.82 -22.79
N TYR A 259 30.90 -8.93 -22.82
CA TYR A 259 32.30 -9.02 -22.39
C TYR A 259 33.31 -8.33 -23.33
N GLU A 260 32.88 -7.82 -24.48
CA GLU A 260 33.74 -7.61 -25.64
C GLU A 260 34.49 -6.27 -25.68
N SER A 261 34.11 -5.25 -24.89
CA SER A 261 34.81 -3.97 -24.88
C SER A 261 35.93 -3.91 -23.82
N THR A 262 37.08 -3.40 -24.25
CA THR A 262 38.33 -3.27 -23.49
C THR A 262 38.63 -1.83 -23.07
N SER A 263 37.70 -0.89 -23.26
CA SER A 263 37.91 0.54 -23.02
C SER A 263 37.83 0.93 -21.54
N ILE A 264 37.12 0.15 -20.71
CA ILE A 264 36.93 0.48 -19.29
C ILE A 264 37.96 -0.23 -18.40
N ASN A 265 38.45 0.48 -17.38
CA ASN A 265 39.39 -0.05 -16.41
C ASN A 265 38.84 -1.35 -15.76
N PRO A 266 39.57 -2.47 -15.81
CA PRO A 266 39.08 -3.78 -15.35
C PRO A 266 38.72 -3.80 -13.87
N TYR A 267 39.38 -2.97 -13.04
CA TYR A 267 39.08 -2.87 -11.62
C TYR A 267 37.71 -2.22 -11.37
N ILE A 268 37.39 -1.11 -12.06
CA ILE A 268 36.08 -0.45 -11.94
C ILE A 268 34.98 -1.40 -12.40
N ARG A 269 35.19 -2.03 -13.56
CA ARG A 269 34.26 -3.03 -14.11
C ARG A 269 33.96 -4.15 -13.13
N SER A 270 34.99 -4.75 -12.52
CA SER A 270 34.79 -5.84 -11.56
C SER A 270 34.01 -5.41 -10.31
N VAL A 271 34.27 -4.22 -9.77
CA VAL A 271 33.55 -3.67 -8.61
C VAL A 271 32.07 -3.41 -8.94
N VAL A 272 31.79 -2.85 -10.12
CA VAL A 272 30.42 -2.59 -10.60
C VAL A 272 29.66 -3.90 -10.77
N LEU A 273 30.26 -4.89 -11.45
CA LEU A 273 29.64 -6.20 -11.66
C LEU A 273 29.29 -6.90 -10.35
N ILE A 274 30.22 -6.91 -9.38
CA ILE A 274 29.98 -7.50 -8.05
C ILE A 274 28.84 -6.76 -7.34
N SER A 275 28.84 -5.43 -7.38
CA SER A 275 27.81 -4.60 -6.73
C SER A 275 26.42 -4.80 -7.35
N ILE A 276 26.34 -4.83 -8.68
CA ILE A 276 25.11 -5.09 -9.43
C ILE A 276 24.62 -6.51 -9.18
N PHE A 277 25.51 -7.50 -9.08
CA PHE A 277 25.14 -8.88 -8.76
C PHE A 277 24.42 -8.98 -7.40
N PHE A 278 24.99 -8.39 -6.35
CA PHE A 278 24.33 -8.37 -5.03
C PHE A 278 23.01 -7.59 -5.05
N CYS A 279 22.95 -6.45 -5.75
CA CYS A 279 21.69 -5.72 -5.90
C CYS A 279 20.62 -6.56 -6.60
N ASN A 280 20.98 -7.33 -7.63
CA ASN A 280 20.06 -8.23 -8.32
C ASN A 280 19.53 -9.35 -7.41
N ILE A 281 20.36 -9.93 -6.55
CA ILE A 281 19.89 -10.92 -5.56
C ILE A 281 18.81 -10.31 -4.65
N VAL A 282 19.05 -9.08 -4.17
CA VAL A 282 18.08 -8.37 -3.32
C VAL A 282 16.82 -8.02 -4.12
N PHE A 283 16.96 -7.57 -5.36
CA PHE A 283 15.84 -7.30 -6.27
C PHE A 283 14.95 -8.53 -6.47
N VAL A 284 15.55 -9.66 -6.86
CA VAL A 284 14.83 -10.93 -7.08
C VAL A 284 14.11 -11.36 -5.81
N THR A 285 14.75 -11.20 -4.63
CA THR A 285 14.12 -11.52 -3.35
C THR A 285 12.87 -10.68 -3.09
N TYR A 286 12.91 -9.37 -3.29
CA TYR A 286 11.74 -8.51 -3.14
C TYR A 286 10.67 -8.78 -4.21
N PHE A 287 11.10 -9.04 -5.44
CA PHE A 287 10.21 -9.34 -6.56
C PHE A 287 9.41 -10.63 -6.31
N ILE A 288 10.08 -11.72 -5.93
CA ILE A 288 9.42 -12.97 -5.58
C ILE A 288 8.42 -12.75 -4.44
N LYS A 289 8.80 -12.05 -3.37
CA LYS A 289 7.88 -11.76 -2.25
C LYS A 289 6.66 -10.94 -2.69
N TYR A 290 6.86 -9.94 -3.53
CA TYR A 290 5.77 -9.13 -4.07
C TYR A 290 4.79 -9.95 -4.92
N VAL A 291 5.33 -10.78 -5.81
CA VAL A 291 4.54 -11.67 -6.67
C VAL A 291 3.78 -12.71 -5.84
N MET A 292 4.43 -13.33 -4.85
CA MET A 292 3.80 -14.34 -3.99
C MET A 292 2.62 -13.76 -3.19
N VAL A 293 2.76 -12.57 -2.61
CA VAL A 293 1.65 -11.91 -1.89
C VAL A 293 0.43 -11.67 -2.79
N LYS A 294 0.63 -11.44 -4.09
CA LYS A 294 -0.46 -11.23 -5.05
C LYS A 294 -1.02 -12.51 -5.64
N LEU A 295 -0.21 -13.54 -5.86
CA LEU A 295 -0.62 -14.78 -6.53
C LEU A 295 -1.19 -15.83 -5.57
N VAL A 296 -0.65 -15.95 -4.35
CA VAL A 296 -1.02 -17.01 -3.39
C VAL A 296 -2.53 -17.08 -3.11
N PRO A 297 -3.27 -15.97 -2.92
CA PRO A 297 -4.71 -16.05 -2.71
C PRO A 297 -5.46 -16.69 -3.89
N LYS A 298 -5.06 -16.35 -5.13
CA LYS A 298 -5.65 -16.91 -6.35
C LYS A 298 -5.28 -18.38 -6.54
N GLU A 299 -4.07 -18.78 -6.14
CA GLU A 299 -3.63 -20.18 -6.23
C GLU A 299 -4.39 -21.08 -5.24
N ARG A 300 -4.48 -20.69 -3.96
CA ARG A 300 -5.32 -21.39 -2.96
C ARG A 300 -6.77 -21.50 -3.43
N PHE A 301 -7.22 -20.40 -4.02
CA PHE A 301 -8.29 -20.31 -4.99
C PHE A 301 -8.58 -21.59 -5.79
N LEU A 302 -7.82 -21.68 -6.87
CA LEU A 302 -7.91 -22.69 -7.91
C LEU A 302 -7.62 -24.11 -7.40
N ASP A 303 -6.83 -24.25 -6.33
CA ASP A 303 -6.60 -25.52 -5.65
C ASP A 303 -7.90 -26.05 -5.01
N LEU A 304 -8.67 -25.18 -4.33
CA LEU A 304 -9.95 -25.56 -3.74
C LEU A 304 -10.94 -26.02 -4.83
N GLU A 305 -11.07 -25.27 -5.92
CA GLU A 305 -11.90 -25.63 -7.08
C GLU A 305 -11.49 -27.01 -7.63
N SER A 306 -10.20 -27.21 -7.90
CA SER A 306 -9.66 -28.46 -8.44
C SER A 306 -9.95 -29.65 -7.51
N ARG A 307 -9.83 -29.46 -6.19
CA ARG A 307 -10.13 -30.50 -5.20
C ARG A 307 -11.61 -30.88 -5.20
N VAL A 308 -12.51 -29.90 -5.27
CA VAL A 308 -13.96 -30.16 -5.33
C VAL A 308 -14.32 -30.88 -6.64
N LEU A 309 -13.80 -30.44 -7.79
CA LEU A 309 -14.04 -31.11 -9.07
C LEU A 309 -13.51 -32.54 -9.08
N THR A 310 -12.32 -32.76 -8.53
CA THR A 310 -11.73 -34.09 -8.39
C THR A 310 -12.62 -34.98 -7.51
N PHE A 311 -13.15 -34.45 -6.40
CA PHE A 311 -14.09 -35.17 -5.54
C PHE A 311 -15.38 -35.55 -6.28
N VAL A 312 -15.99 -34.62 -7.03
CA VAL A 312 -17.20 -34.86 -7.83
C VAL A 312 -16.99 -35.99 -8.83
N ARG A 313 -15.83 -35.99 -9.51
CA ARG A 313 -15.45 -37.05 -10.46
C ARG A 313 -15.18 -38.38 -9.78
N MET A 314 -14.44 -38.38 -8.67
CA MET A 314 -14.14 -39.60 -7.90
C MET A 314 -15.40 -40.27 -7.34
N LYS A 315 -16.43 -39.47 -7.01
CA LYS A 315 -17.72 -39.98 -6.52
C LYS A 315 -18.71 -40.31 -7.64
N HIS A 316 -18.32 -40.19 -8.91
CA HIS A 316 -19.18 -40.44 -10.08
C HIS A 316 -20.52 -39.70 -10.02
N LEU A 317 -20.51 -38.43 -9.57
CA LEU A 317 -21.70 -37.58 -9.55
C LEU A 317 -22.10 -37.15 -10.98
N SER A 318 -23.32 -36.63 -11.14
CA SER A 318 -23.85 -36.29 -12.47
C SER A 318 -23.05 -35.18 -13.16
N ARG A 319 -23.00 -35.21 -14.50
CA ARG A 319 -22.39 -34.12 -15.30
C ARG A 319 -23.05 -32.77 -15.05
N THR A 320 -24.33 -32.75 -14.71
CA THR A 320 -25.04 -31.54 -14.30
C THR A 320 -24.48 -30.94 -13.02
N LEU A 321 -24.12 -31.76 -12.02
CA LEU A 321 -23.53 -31.27 -10.77
C LEU A 321 -22.08 -30.80 -10.99
N GLU A 322 -21.33 -31.46 -11.87
CA GLU A 322 -19.98 -31.01 -12.27
C GLU A 322 -20.03 -29.63 -12.92
N TYR A 323 -20.92 -29.43 -13.90
CA TYR A 323 -21.12 -28.13 -14.55
C TYR A 323 -21.57 -27.06 -13.55
N LYS A 324 -22.50 -27.39 -12.65
CA LYS A 324 -22.94 -26.47 -11.58
C LYS A 324 -21.79 -26.06 -10.66
N SER A 325 -20.93 -27.01 -10.28
CA SER A 325 -19.77 -26.73 -9.42
C SER A 325 -18.81 -25.75 -10.09
N LEU A 326 -18.55 -25.93 -11.40
CA LEU A 326 -17.74 -25.01 -12.20
C LEU A 326 -18.37 -23.61 -12.25
N LEU A 327 -19.68 -23.52 -12.53
CA LEU A 327 -20.38 -22.25 -12.60
C LEU A 327 -20.36 -21.53 -11.24
N TYR A 328 -20.55 -22.26 -10.14
CA TYR A 328 -20.44 -21.73 -8.78
C TYR A 328 -19.07 -21.09 -8.52
N PHE A 329 -18.00 -21.80 -8.84
CA PHE A 329 -16.65 -21.29 -8.65
C PHE A 329 -16.31 -20.12 -9.58
N GLN A 330 -16.84 -20.10 -10.80
CA GLN A 330 -16.68 -18.96 -11.70
C GLN A 330 -17.36 -17.69 -11.16
N VAL A 331 -18.59 -17.81 -10.65
CA VAL A 331 -19.32 -16.69 -10.06
C VAL A 331 -18.59 -16.14 -8.82
N LEU A 332 -18.06 -17.02 -7.98
CA LEU A 332 -17.28 -16.61 -6.81
C LEU A 332 -15.98 -15.87 -7.19
N LEU A 333 -15.31 -16.27 -8.29
CA LEU A 333 -14.17 -15.57 -8.88
C LEU A 333 -14.52 -14.17 -9.38
N GLU A 334 -15.62 -14.05 -10.11
CA GLU A 334 -16.06 -12.77 -10.67
C GLU A 334 -16.48 -11.79 -9.56
N ASN A 335 -17.18 -12.28 -8.53
CA ASN A 335 -17.59 -11.48 -7.38
C ASN A 335 -16.45 -11.18 -6.40
N LYS A 336 -15.23 -11.68 -6.64
CA LYS A 336 -14.07 -11.56 -5.73
C LYS A 336 -14.41 -11.98 -4.29
N ALA A 337 -15.40 -12.85 -4.10
CA ALA A 337 -15.98 -13.20 -2.82
C ALA A 337 -15.10 -14.18 -2.01
N TYR A 338 -13.81 -14.29 -2.33
CA TYR A 338 -12.92 -15.38 -1.90
C TYR A 338 -12.51 -15.39 -0.45
N THR A 339 -13.12 -14.57 0.39
CA THR A 339 -12.55 -14.34 1.69
C THR A 339 -13.58 -13.93 2.71
N GLU A 340 -14.89 -14.11 2.54
CA GLU A 340 -15.79 -13.76 3.65
C GLU A 340 -15.42 -14.54 4.92
N ASP A 341 -15.38 -15.87 4.88
CA ASP A 341 -15.09 -16.67 6.08
C ASP A 341 -13.66 -16.49 6.61
N GLU A 342 -12.64 -16.46 5.74
CA GLU A 342 -11.26 -16.22 6.17
C GLU A 342 -11.05 -14.78 6.67
N LEU A 343 -11.64 -13.77 6.04
CA LEU A 343 -11.55 -12.37 6.46
C LEU A 343 -12.25 -12.18 7.80
N PHE A 344 -13.44 -12.76 7.94
CA PHE A 344 -14.18 -12.72 9.20
C PHE A 344 -13.38 -13.39 10.32
N ASN A 345 -12.59 -14.43 10.08
CA ASN A 345 -11.72 -14.98 11.14
C ASN A 345 -10.71 -13.98 11.73
N TYR A 346 -10.30 -12.95 10.98
CA TYR A 346 -9.38 -11.89 11.48
C TYR A 346 -10.10 -10.68 12.07
N ILE A 347 -11.42 -10.60 11.93
CA ILE A 347 -12.24 -9.47 12.39
C ILE A 347 -12.86 -9.79 13.77
N PRO A 348 -12.85 -8.86 14.74
CA PRO A 348 -13.58 -9.04 15.99
C PRO A 348 -15.08 -9.21 15.77
N ASP A 349 -15.74 -10.07 16.56
CA ASP A 349 -17.16 -10.39 16.35
C ASP A 349 -18.09 -9.17 16.43
N THR A 350 -17.76 -8.17 17.25
CA THR A 350 -18.51 -6.91 17.31
C THR A 350 -18.45 -6.15 15.98
N PHE A 351 -17.29 -6.12 15.32
CA PHE A 351 -17.13 -5.45 14.03
C PHE A 351 -17.79 -6.25 12.90
N LYS A 352 -17.79 -7.60 12.97
CA LYS A 352 -18.60 -8.43 12.07
C LYS A 352 -20.07 -8.06 12.17
N ALA A 353 -20.60 -8.01 13.40
CA ALA A 353 -21.99 -7.69 13.65
C ALA A 353 -22.35 -6.30 13.06
N ASP A 354 -21.47 -5.32 13.18
CA ASP A 354 -21.66 -4.00 12.57
C ASP A 354 -21.67 -4.02 11.03
N ILE A 355 -20.76 -4.79 10.40
CA ILE A 355 -20.73 -4.96 8.93
C ILE A 355 -22.01 -5.65 8.46
N PHE A 356 -22.37 -6.79 9.05
CA PHE A 356 -23.59 -7.53 8.70
C PHE A 356 -24.83 -6.69 8.92
N PHE A 357 -24.88 -5.93 10.02
CA PHE A 357 -25.98 -5.00 10.26
C PHE A 357 -26.10 -3.96 9.15
N GLN A 358 -25.01 -3.35 8.70
CA GLN A 358 -25.06 -2.38 7.60
C GLN A 358 -25.48 -3.00 6.26
N LEU A 359 -25.09 -4.25 5.98
CA LEU A 359 -25.48 -4.98 4.78
C LEU A 359 -26.97 -5.36 4.80
N CYS A 360 -27.46 -5.85 5.94
CA CYS A 360 -28.83 -6.37 6.08
C CYS A 360 -29.87 -5.30 6.40
N LEU A 361 -29.50 -4.18 7.02
CA LEU A 361 -30.44 -3.14 7.46
C LEU A 361 -31.32 -2.58 6.32
N PRO A 362 -30.80 -2.27 5.12
CA PRO A 362 -31.64 -1.82 4.01
C PRO A 362 -32.69 -2.88 3.61
N LEU A 363 -32.31 -4.15 3.58
CA LEU A 363 -33.20 -5.27 3.23
C LEU A 363 -34.31 -5.43 4.26
N LEU A 364 -33.95 -5.38 5.55
CA LEU A 364 -34.91 -5.48 6.65
C LEU A 364 -35.88 -4.29 6.67
N LYS A 365 -35.41 -3.07 6.42
CA LYS A 365 -36.27 -1.88 6.40
C LYS A 365 -37.18 -1.81 5.18
N HIS A 366 -36.76 -2.36 4.04
CA HIS A 366 -37.57 -2.39 2.83
C HIS A 366 -38.78 -3.32 2.97
N PHE A 367 -38.70 -4.32 3.87
CA PHE A 367 -39.86 -5.14 4.18
C PHE A 367 -40.87 -4.37 5.03
N TYR A 368 -42.05 -4.14 4.46
CA TYR A 368 -43.14 -3.31 5.02
C TYR A 368 -43.51 -3.66 6.48
N ALA A 369 -43.43 -4.94 6.86
CA ALA A 369 -43.78 -5.36 8.22
C ALA A 369 -42.72 -4.96 9.24
N PHE A 370 -41.47 -4.73 8.82
CA PHE A 370 -40.33 -4.41 9.66
C PHE A 370 -39.94 -2.92 9.65
N GLU A 371 -40.56 -2.10 8.81
CA GLU A 371 -40.25 -0.68 8.64
C GLU A 371 -40.23 0.12 9.97
N ASP A 372 -41.22 -0.12 10.83
CA ASP A 372 -41.39 0.57 12.12
C ASP A 372 -40.65 -0.10 13.28
N LEU A 373 -39.91 -1.18 13.03
CA LEU A 373 -39.21 -1.87 14.11
C LEU A 373 -38.04 -1.04 14.63
N PRO A 374 -37.83 -0.98 15.95
CA PRO A 374 -36.69 -0.30 16.53
C PRO A 374 -35.36 -0.89 16.02
N THR A 375 -34.36 -0.03 15.85
CA THR A 375 -33.05 -0.39 15.30
C THR A 375 -32.34 -1.51 16.08
N PHE A 376 -32.55 -1.58 17.40
CA PHE A 376 -31.97 -2.64 18.23
C PHE A 376 -32.58 -4.03 17.94
N VAL A 377 -33.86 -4.09 17.53
CA VAL A 377 -34.50 -5.35 17.10
C VAL A 377 -33.97 -5.74 15.72
N LEU A 378 -33.91 -4.77 14.79
CA LEU A 378 -33.36 -4.98 13.45
C LEU A 378 -31.91 -5.46 13.49
N ARG A 379 -31.10 -4.98 14.43
CA ARG A 379 -29.72 -5.46 14.63
C ARG A 379 -29.69 -6.93 15.02
N ARG A 380 -30.50 -7.36 16.00
CA ARG A 380 -30.57 -8.77 16.38
C ARG A 380 -31.06 -9.66 15.24
N LEU A 381 -32.03 -9.17 14.44
CA LEU A 381 -32.50 -9.90 13.27
C LEU A 381 -31.41 -10.03 12.20
N ALA A 382 -30.65 -8.97 11.95
CA ALA A 382 -29.54 -8.98 11.00
C ALA A 382 -28.43 -9.95 11.41
N GLU A 383 -28.14 -10.08 12.71
CA GLU A 383 -27.15 -11.04 13.23
C GLU A 383 -27.55 -12.51 13.00
N CYS A 384 -28.85 -12.80 12.91
CA CYS A 384 -29.37 -14.15 12.62
C CYS A 384 -29.53 -14.43 11.12
N MET A 385 -29.25 -13.46 10.25
CA MET A 385 -29.36 -13.67 8.80
C MET A 385 -28.17 -14.48 8.27
N THR A 386 -28.47 -15.42 7.39
CA THR A 386 -27.46 -16.26 6.72
C THR A 386 -27.44 -15.93 5.24
N TYR A 387 -26.25 -15.63 4.70
CA TYR A 387 -26.05 -15.38 3.28
C TYR A 387 -26.10 -16.69 2.48
N GLN A 388 -26.78 -16.67 1.33
CA GLN A 388 -26.86 -17.79 0.39
C GLN A 388 -26.74 -17.30 -1.05
N LEU A 389 -25.86 -17.94 -1.81
CA LEU A 389 -25.71 -17.72 -3.25
C LEU A 389 -26.45 -18.84 -4.00
N HIS A 390 -27.40 -18.49 -4.84
CA HIS A 390 -28.16 -19.42 -5.67
C HIS A 390 -27.81 -19.23 -7.15
N LEU A 391 -27.47 -20.32 -7.85
CA LEU A 391 -27.18 -20.28 -9.28
C LEU A 391 -28.47 -20.20 -10.12
N PRO A 392 -28.40 -19.85 -11.42
CA PRO A 392 -29.57 -19.89 -12.29
C PRO A 392 -30.25 -21.26 -12.30
N ASN A 393 -31.58 -21.26 -12.29
CA ASN A 393 -32.46 -22.43 -12.22
C ASN A 393 -32.34 -23.27 -10.94
N GLU A 394 -31.86 -22.68 -9.84
CA GLU A 394 -31.85 -23.35 -8.53
C GLU A 394 -33.10 -23.05 -7.72
N VAL A 395 -33.61 -24.08 -7.06
CA VAL A 395 -34.82 -23.97 -6.24
C VAL A 395 -34.42 -23.36 -4.90
N VAL A 396 -34.81 -22.11 -4.67
CA VAL A 396 -34.59 -21.39 -3.41
C VAL A 396 -35.60 -21.84 -2.35
N MET A 397 -36.85 -22.07 -2.76
CA MET A 397 -37.92 -22.59 -1.90
C MET A 397 -38.61 -23.75 -2.61
N ARG A 398 -38.70 -24.90 -1.93
CA ARG A 398 -39.39 -26.07 -2.48
C ARG A 398 -40.87 -26.04 -2.16
N LYS A 399 -41.63 -26.66 -3.06
CA LYS A 399 -43.06 -26.88 -2.89
C LYS A 399 -43.31 -27.83 -1.73
N ASP A 400 -44.37 -27.57 -0.94
CA ASP A 400 -44.86 -28.43 0.14
C ASP A 400 -43.87 -28.60 1.32
N ASP A 401 -42.72 -27.94 1.30
CA ASP A 401 -41.82 -27.83 2.46
C ASP A 401 -42.44 -26.89 3.51
N PRO A 402 -42.28 -27.18 4.82
CA PRO A 402 -42.79 -26.33 5.88
C PRO A 402 -42.15 -24.94 5.83
N VAL A 403 -42.91 -23.91 6.22
CA VAL A 403 -42.46 -22.52 6.19
C VAL A 403 -41.55 -22.22 7.38
N LEU A 404 -40.28 -22.62 7.23
CA LEU A 404 -39.26 -22.48 8.29
C LEU A 404 -38.44 -21.20 8.18
N SER A 405 -38.49 -20.50 7.04
CA SER A 405 -37.60 -19.35 6.78
C SER A 405 -38.20 -18.35 5.81
N MET A 406 -37.86 -17.08 6.00
CA MET A 406 -38.14 -16.00 5.07
C MET A 406 -36.83 -15.59 4.36
N TYR A 407 -36.98 -15.05 3.16
CA TYR A 407 -35.86 -14.80 2.26
C TYR A 407 -35.90 -13.35 1.78
N PHE A 408 -34.74 -12.70 1.75
CA PHE A 408 -34.54 -11.34 1.29
C PHE A 408 -33.59 -11.37 0.10
N VAL A 409 -34.04 -10.91 -1.07
CA VAL A 409 -33.21 -10.83 -2.27
C VAL A 409 -32.32 -9.60 -2.16
N HIS A 410 -31.01 -9.78 -2.10
CA HIS A 410 -30.05 -8.67 -2.13
C HIS A 410 -29.72 -8.26 -3.56
N ARG A 411 -29.38 -9.25 -4.40
CA ARG A 411 -29.09 -9.08 -5.82
C ARG A 411 -29.64 -10.25 -6.62
N GLY A 412 -29.92 -9.99 -7.90
CA GLY A 412 -30.51 -10.95 -8.80
C GLY A 412 -32.03 -11.01 -8.72
N THR A 413 -32.61 -11.98 -9.41
CA THR A 413 -34.06 -12.14 -9.56
C THR A 413 -34.49 -13.57 -9.24
N VAL A 414 -35.52 -13.69 -8.40
CA VAL A 414 -36.12 -14.97 -8.01
C VAL A 414 -37.58 -15.01 -8.47
N ALA A 415 -37.94 -15.97 -9.32
CA ALA A 415 -39.30 -16.19 -9.78
C ALA A 415 -40.07 -17.13 -8.85
N LEU A 416 -41.33 -16.78 -8.57
CA LEU A 416 -42.30 -17.61 -7.86
C LEU A 416 -43.20 -18.33 -8.85
N TYR A 417 -43.37 -19.63 -8.65
CA TYR A 417 -44.21 -20.47 -9.49
C TYR A 417 -45.33 -21.15 -8.68
N SER A 418 -46.48 -21.30 -9.33
CA SER A 418 -47.61 -22.10 -8.85
C SER A 418 -47.34 -23.60 -8.93
N SER A 419 -48.09 -24.39 -8.17
CA SER A 419 -48.15 -25.86 -8.29
C SER A 419 -48.45 -26.37 -9.70
N LYS A 420 -49.04 -25.52 -10.56
CA LYS A 420 -49.30 -25.80 -11.99
C LYS A 420 -48.18 -25.31 -12.93
N HIS A 421 -47.00 -24.98 -12.40
CA HIS A 421 -45.85 -24.44 -13.15
C HIS A 421 -46.12 -23.13 -13.90
N VAL A 422 -47.07 -22.34 -13.40
CA VAL A 422 -47.34 -20.99 -13.92
C VAL A 422 -46.52 -19.99 -13.12
N GLU A 423 -45.75 -19.15 -13.81
CA GLU A 423 -45.01 -18.03 -13.24
C GLU A 423 -45.97 -16.99 -12.67
N LEU A 424 -45.76 -16.59 -11.42
CA LEU A 424 -46.66 -15.69 -10.69
C LEU A 424 -46.04 -14.31 -10.47
N TYR A 425 -44.77 -14.28 -10.07
CA TYR A 425 -44.12 -13.05 -9.64
C TYR A 425 -42.59 -13.14 -9.69
N HIS A 426 -41.92 -12.02 -9.91
CA HIS A 426 -40.46 -11.89 -9.84
C HIS A 426 -40.05 -11.00 -8.66
N PHE A 427 -39.26 -11.56 -7.76
CA PHE A 427 -38.64 -10.85 -6.65
C PHE A 427 -37.28 -10.31 -7.09
N GLU A 428 -37.19 -8.99 -7.23
CA GLU A 428 -35.96 -8.26 -7.53
C GLU A 428 -35.25 -7.80 -6.24
N GLY A 429 -34.06 -7.22 -6.36
CA GLY A 429 -33.27 -6.72 -5.23
C GLY A 429 -34.04 -5.79 -4.28
N GLY A 430 -33.99 -6.10 -2.98
CA GLY A 430 -34.76 -5.46 -1.91
C GLY A 430 -36.05 -6.17 -1.55
N SER A 431 -36.55 -7.07 -2.40
CA SER A 431 -37.80 -7.80 -2.14
C SER A 431 -37.63 -8.87 -1.08
N CYS A 432 -38.69 -9.12 -0.32
CA CYS A 432 -38.78 -10.22 0.63
C CYS A 432 -39.92 -11.16 0.22
N PHE A 433 -39.71 -12.47 0.38
CA PHE A 433 -40.75 -13.47 0.15
C PHE A 433 -40.81 -14.48 1.28
N ASN A 434 -41.97 -15.13 1.42
CA ASN A 434 -42.31 -16.05 2.51
C ASN A 434 -42.41 -15.42 3.92
N GLY A 435 -42.16 -14.11 4.07
CA GLY A 435 -42.19 -13.41 5.35
C GLY A 435 -43.57 -13.48 6.01
N ARG A 436 -44.64 -13.30 5.23
CA ARG A 436 -46.02 -13.37 5.71
C ARG A 436 -46.38 -14.74 6.29
N ASN A 437 -46.18 -15.80 5.51
CA ASN A 437 -46.48 -17.16 5.93
C ASN A 437 -45.67 -17.55 7.16
N LEU A 438 -44.39 -17.12 7.21
CA LEU A 438 -43.55 -17.33 8.37
C LEU A 438 -44.09 -16.61 9.60
N ILE A 439 -44.53 -15.37 9.51
CA ILE A 439 -45.03 -14.60 10.67
C ILE A 439 -46.34 -15.19 11.19
N LEU A 440 -47.27 -15.56 10.30
CA LEU A 440 -48.60 -16.07 10.66
C LEU A 440 -48.63 -17.58 11.01
N ASP A 441 -47.48 -18.27 10.90
CA ASP A 441 -47.39 -19.73 11.05
C ASP A 441 -48.29 -20.51 10.06
N ASP A 442 -48.47 -19.95 8.88
CA ASP A 442 -49.26 -20.58 7.82
C ASP A 442 -48.35 -21.52 7.01
N ASN A 443 -48.56 -22.83 7.14
CA ASN A 443 -47.80 -23.84 6.42
C ASN A 443 -48.32 -24.09 5.00
N SER A 444 -49.28 -23.30 4.49
CA SER A 444 -49.82 -23.47 3.15
C SER A 444 -48.91 -22.86 2.08
N THR A 445 -47.90 -23.61 1.62
CA THR A 445 -47.08 -23.23 0.46
C THR A 445 -47.24 -24.21 -0.70
N GLY A 446 -48.27 -24.00 -1.51
CA GLY A 446 -48.43 -24.67 -2.81
C GLY A 446 -47.55 -24.09 -3.92
N TYR A 447 -46.53 -23.31 -3.57
CA TYR A 447 -45.66 -22.54 -4.46
C TYR A 447 -44.20 -22.98 -4.29
N TYR A 448 -43.38 -22.73 -5.31
CA TYR A 448 -41.94 -22.90 -5.23
C TYR A 448 -41.24 -21.70 -5.87
N ALA A 449 -40.03 -21.38 -5.40
CA ALA A 449 -39.26 -20.24 -5.87
C ALA A 449 -37.97 -20.72 -6.55
N ILE A 450 -37.65 -20.17 -7.73
CA ILE A 450 -36.46 -20.49 -8.52
C ILE A 450 -35.69 -19.21 -8.83
N SER A 451 -34.37 -19.25 -8.69
CA SER A 451 -33.48 -18.18 -9.17
C SER A 451 -33.42 -18.16 -10.70
N ILE A 452 -33.75 -17.04 -11.32
CA ILE A 452 -33.69 -16.88 -12.79
C ILE A 452 -32.23 -16.65 -13.22
N GLU A 453 -31.54 -15.83 -12.45
CA GLU A 453 -30.12 -15.49 -12.61
C GLU A 453 -29.35 -15.83 -11.33
N VAL A 454 -28.07 -15.49 -11.26
CA VAL A 454 -27.31 -15.61 -10.02
C VAL A 454 -27.94 -14.68 -8.97
N ALA A 455 -28.51 -15.27 -7.92
CA ALA A 455 -29.23 -14.54 -6.89
C ALA A 455 -28.50 -14.63 -5.55
N GLU A 456 -28.24 -13.47 -4.95
CA GLU A 456 -27.70 -13.33 -3.60
C GLU A 456 -28.87 -13.12 -2.64
N VAL A 457 -29.10 -14.08 -1.74
CA VAL A 457 -30.29 -14.14 -0.89
C VAL A 457 -29.88 -14.26 0.58
N TYR A 458 -30.45 -13.42 1.44
CA TYR A 458 -30.34 -13.55 2.88
C TYR A 458 -31.52 -14.33 3.44
N LYS A 459 -31.24 -15.36 4.22
CA LYS A 459 -32.23 -16.23 4.86
C LYS A 459 -32.32 -15.93 6.35
N LEU A 460 -33.54 -15.77 6.85
CA LEU A 460 -33.84 -15.64 8.28
C LEU A 460 -34.76 -16.78 8.72
N ASN A 461 -34.35 -17.56 9.73
CA ASN A 461 -35.14 -18.68 10.21
C ASN A 461 -36.26 -18.23 11.15
N ARG A 462 -37.36 -19.00 11.17
CA ARG A 462 -38.51 -18.76 12.05
C ARG A 462 -38.14 -18.90 13.52
N THR A 463 -37.31 -19.88 13.87
CA THR A 463 -36.82 -20.10 15.25
C THR A 463 -36.19 -18.84 15.81
N ASP A 464 -35.29 -18.24 15.03
CA ASP A 464 -34.48 -17.10 15.44
C ASP A 464 -35.34 -15.84 15.51
N PHE A 465 -36.22 -15.65 14.52
CA PHE A 465 -37.21 -14.57 14.54
C PHE A 465 -38.12 -14.63 15.77
N VAL A 466 -38.71 -15.80 16.05
CA VAL A 466 -39.62 -15.99 17.19
C VAL A 466 -38.87 -15.79 18.51
N GLU A 467 -37.65 -16.29 18.65
CA GLU A 467 -36.84 -16.13 19.85
C GLU A 467 -36.57 -14.63 20.16
N ILE A 468 -36.20 -13.86 19.14
CA ILE A 468 -35.97 -12.42 19.29
C ILE A 468 -37.28 -11.70 19.64
N MET A 469 -38.37 -12.02 18.94
CA MET A 469 -39.66 -11.36 19.10
C MET A 469 -40.38 -11.74 20.40
N ARG A 470 -40.11 -12.90 21.00
CA ARG A 470 -40.60 -13.28 22.34
C ARG A 470 -40.21 -12.26 23.42
N SER A 471 -39.06 -11.61 23.27
CA SER A 471 -38.62 -10.56 24.19
C SER A 471 -39.45 -9.26 24.06
N TYR A 472 -40.20 -9.11 22.96
CA TYR A 472 -40.93 -7.89 22.61
C TYR A 472 -42.35 -8.19 22.08
N PRO A 473 -43.26 -8.73 22.93
CA PRO A 473 -44.57 -9.19 22.49
C PRO A 473 -45.48 -8.09 21.94
N SER A 474 -45.30 -6.83 22.34
CA SER A 474 -46.05 -5.69 21.79
C SER A 474 -45.67 -5.41 20.33
N LEU A 475 -44.37 -5.49 20.00
CA LEU A 475 -43.87 -5.32 18.64
C LEU A 475 -44.30 -6.48 17.76
N LEU A 476 -44.26 -7.71 18.27
CA LEU A 476 -44.75 -8.88 17.53
C LEU A 476 -46.21 -8.72 17.11
N LYS A 477 -47.10 -8.30 18.02
CA LYS A 477 -48.50 -8.01 17.66
C LYS A 477 -48.63 -6.93 16.59
N SER A 478 -47.79 -5.89 16.62
CA SER A 478 -47.84 -4.85 15.59
C SER A 478 -47.43 -5.37 14.21
N VAL A 479 -46.41 -6.22 14.16
CA VAL A 479 -45.95 -6.90 12.93
C VAL A 479 -47.04 -7.84 12.41
N GLU A 480 -47.62 -8.66 13.28
CA GLU A 480 -48.73 -9.56 12.92
C GLU A 480 -49.94 -8.78 12.38
N LEU A 481 -50.33 -7.68 13.03
CA LEU A 481 -51.45 -6.85 12.58
C LEU A 481 -51.21 -6.21 11.22
N LYS A 482 -49.97 -5.76 10.93
CA LYS A 482 -49.59 -5.22 9.61
C LYS A 482 -49.72 -6.28 8.51
N VAL A 483 -49.19 -7.48 8.77
CA VAL A 483 -49.27 -8.61 7.83
C VAL A 483 -50.73 -9.06 7.62
N ILE A 484 -51.57 -9.00 8.66
CA ILE A 484 -53.01 -9.30 8.54
C ILE A 484 -53.76 -8.20 7.77
N HIS A 485 -53.44 -6.92 7.97
CA HIS A 485 -54.10 -5.81 7.25
C HIS A 485 -53.83 -5.83 5.75
N GLU A 486 -52.64 -6.26 5.34
CA GLU A 486 -52.32 -6.49 3.93
C GLU A 486 -53.26 -7.54 3.29
N LYS A 487 -53.67 -8.58 4.04
CA LYS A 487 -54.65 -9.59 3.57
C LYS A 487 -56.00 -8.98 3.21
N THR A 488 -56.40 -7.88 3.84
CA THR A 488 -57.68 -7.19 3.59
C THR A 488 -57.58 -6.08 2.54
N GLY A 489 -56.36 -5.63 2.24
CA GLY A 489 -56.07 -4.46 1.41
C GLY A 489 -55.85 -4.74 -0.08
N GLY A 490 -56.31 -5.87 -0.63
CA GLY A 490 -56.61 -6.06 -2.06
C GLY A 490 -55.54 -5.83 -3.14
N ASN A 491 -54.34 -5.33 -2.84
CA ASN A 491 -53.35 -4.99 -3.86
C ASN A 491 -51.92 -5.18 -3.32
N TYR A 492 -51.21 -6.09 -3.99
CA TYR A 492 -49.77 -6.37 -3.96
C TYR A 492 -49.22 -7.30 -2.85
N ILE A 493 -48.77 -8.47 -3.35
CA ILE A 493 -47.68 -9.37 -2.90
C ILE A 493 -48.02 -10.39 -1.79
N PHE A 494 -47.98 -11.67 -2.18
CA PHE A 494 -48.04 -12.88 -1.34
C PHE A 494 -46.63 -13.35 -0.95
#